data_AF-A0A954F3I5-F1
#
_entry.id   AF-A0A954F3I5-F1
#
_cell.length_a   1.000
_cell.length_b   1.000
_cell.length_c   1.000
_cell.angle_alpha   90.00
_cell.angle_beta   90.00
_cell.angle_gamma   90.00
#
_symmetry.space_group_name_H-M   'P 1'
#
loop_
_entity.id
_entity.type
_entity.pdbx_description
1 polymer ?
#
loop_
_entity_poly.entity_id
_entity_poly.type
_entity_poly.pdbx_seq_one_letter_code
_entity_poly.pdbx_strand_id
1 'polypeptide(L)'
;SDDPDARTAFPPIEQDPRLIAWAGSTLPALMRASRDLGLSGLEGLAGVPGQVGGGIAMNAGGSWGDLWDHVEVARVLNPEGEFVTLTREDAKPTYRNGGVDGSIVVGAAWRLEPRPKLVVQNTIANYLRHKRDVQPVTESSAGCIFKNPDKNLSEGRSAGALIDQLGLKGLTIGAAQVSPKHANFIINTGGATANDVYTLMEEVQDRVAQASGIRLEFEVKRWLV
;
A
#
# COMPACT_ATOMS: atom_id res chain seq x y z
N SER A 1 27.23 -3.43 25.19
CA SER A 1 28.00 -3.62 23.95
C SER A 1 27.47 -2.63 22.93
N ASP A 2 28.31 -1.71 22.47
CA ASP A 2 27.94 -0.71 21.46
C ASP A 2 28.05 -1.28 20.04
N ASP A 3 27.45 -2.44 19.83
CA ASP A 3 27.27 -2.97 18.48
C ASP A 3 25.98 -2.34 17.90
N PRO A 4 26.07 -1.41 16.94
CA PRO A 4 24.88 -0.83 16.32
C PRO A 4 23.99 -1.90 15.66
N ASP A 5 24.57 -2.99 15.16
CA ASP A 5 23.81 -4.06 14.50
C ASP A 5 22.99 -4.87 15.50
N ALA A 6 23.48 -5.04 16.74
CA ALA A 6 22.75 -5.73 17.80
C ALA A 6 21.46 -5.01 18.22
N ARG A 7 21.36 -3.68 18.03
CA ARG A 7 20.16 -2.91 18.37
C ARG A 7 19.04 -3.07 17.35
N THR A 8 19.41 -3.18 16.08
CA THR A 8 18.48 -3.35 14.95
C THR A 8 18.22 -4.80 14.59
N ALA A 9 19.08 -5.73 15.03
CA ALA A 9 18.93 -7.15 14.78
C ALA A 9 17.57 -7.66 15.25
N PHE A 10 16.98 -8.53 14.45
CA PHE A 10 15.81 -9.27 14.86
C PHE A 10 16.23 -10.26 15.97
N PRO A 11 15.35 -10.53 16.96
CA PRO A 11 15.62 -11.59 17.93
C PRO A 11 15.88 -12.90 17.19
N PRO A 12 16.61 -13.87 17.79
CA PRO A 12 16.75 -15.19 17.22
C PRO A 12 15.39 -15.75 16.84
N ILE A 13 15.25 -16.09 15.56
CA ILE A 13 14.03 -16.53 14.94
C ILE A 13 14.14 -18.05 14.78
N GLU A 14 13.36 -18.81 15.56
CA GLU A 14 13.57 -20.27 15.74
C GLU A 14 13.07 -21.15 14.58
N GLN A 15 12.48 -20.60 13.50
CA GLN A 15 11.84 -21.42 12.44
C GLN A 15 12.19 -20.97 11.01
N ASP A 16 12.52 -21.95 10.15
CA ASP A 16 12.87 -21.81 8.72
C ASP A 16 11.65 -22.21 7.84
N PRO A 17 11.31 -21.50 6.74
CA PRO A 17 11.95 -20.31 6.18
C PRO A 17 11.20 -19.00 6.42
N ARG A 18 11.95 -18.01 6.90
CA ARG A 18 11.51 -16.62 7.01
C ARG A 18 12.40 -15.71 6.19
N LEU A 19 11.79 -14.71 5.59
CA LEU A 19 12.51 -13.65 4.87
C LEU A 19 12.66 -12.46 5.83
N ILE A 20 13.80 -11.77 5.80
CA ILE A 20 14.02 -10.52 6.55
C ILE A 20 14.40 -9.44 5.55
N ALA A 21 13.87 -8.23 5.76
CA ALA A 21 14.10 -7.09 4.90
C ALA A 21 13.93 -5.80 5.71
N TRP A 22 14.91 -4.92 5.51
CA TRP A 22 14.95 -3.61 6.13
C TRP A 22 13.96 -2.66 5.46
N ALA A 23 13.52 -1.65 6.22
CA ALA A 23 12.45 -0.74 5.85
C ALA A 23 12.69 0.00 4.52
N GLY A 24 13.95 0.29 4.17
CA GLY A 24 14.31 0.94 2.90
C GLY A 24 14.26 0.03 1.68
N SER A 25 14.12 -1.29 1.86
CA SER A 25 13.99 -2.24 0.75
C SER A 25 12.69 -1.99 0.01
N THR A 26 12.72 -2.01 -1.33
CA THR A 26 11.50 -1.85 -2.13
C THR A 26 10.61 -3.10 -2.01
N LEU A 27 9.28 -2.92 -1.99
CA LEU A 27 8.33 -4.05 -2.02
C LEU A 27 8.54 -4.96 -3.25
N PRO A 28 8.82 -4.43 -4.46
CA PRO A 28 9.22 -5.26 -5.60
C PRO A 28 10.49 -6.08 -5.38
N ALA A 29 11.49 -5.56 -4.64
CA ALA A 29 12.70 -6.32 -4.34
C ALA A 29 12.42 -7.46 -3.35
N LEU A 30 11.65 -7.19 -2.29
CA LEU A 30 11.21 -8.20 -1.33
C LEU A 30 10.49 -9.36 -2.04
N MET A 31 9.53 -9.03 -2.93
CA MET A 31 8.78 -10.04 -3.69
C MET A 31 9.65 -10.82 -4.69
N ARG A 32 10.65 -10.17 -5.32
CA ARG A 32 11.61 -10.90 -6.18
C ARG A 32 12.44 -11.89 -5.37
N ALA A 33 12.91 -11.48 -4.19
CA ALA A 33 13.67 -12.36 -3.30
C ALA A 33 12.81 -13.54 -2.83
N SER A 34 11.56 -13.31 -2.41
CA SER A 34 10.66 -14.41 -2.02
C SER A 34 10.44 -15.40 -3.18
N ARG A 35 10.19 -14.91 -4.40
CA ARG A 35 10.07 -15.75 -5.59
C ARG A 35 11.34 -16.56 -5.84
N ASP A 36 12.51 -15.93 -5.80
CA ASP A 36 13.77 -16.60 -6.14
C ASP A 36 14.15 -17.68 -5.11
N LEU A 37 13.71 -17.52 -3.87
CA LEU A 37 13.82 -18.50 -2.79
C LEU A 37 12.69 -19.54 -2.78
N GLY A 38 11.68 -19.42 -3.64
CA GLY A 38 10.52 -20.32 -3.63
C GLY A 38 9.63 -20.14 -2.40
N LEU A 39 9.42 -18.90 -1.96
CA LEU A 39 8.61 -18.53 -0.80
C LEU A 39 7.35 -17.78 -1.25
N SER A 40 6.19 -18.33 -0.88
CA SER A 40 4.84 -17.84 -1.19
C SER A 40 4.21 -17.12 0.01
N GLY A 41 3.34 -16.16 -0.27
CA GLY A 41 2.60 -15.29 0.65
C GLY A 41 2.61 -13.83 0.18
N LEU A 42 3.67 -13.37 -0.49
CA LEU A 42 3.81 -11.96 -0.89
C LEU A 42 3.25 -11.63 -2.27
N GLU A 43 2.72 -12.60 -3.00
CA GLU A 43 2.30 -12.41 -4.38
C GLU A 43 1.17 -11.37 -4.48
N GLY A 44 0.26 -11.29 -3.51
CA GLY A 44 -0.83 -10.30 -3.49
C GLY A 44 -0.37 -8.84 -3.53
N LEU A 45 0.89 -8.59 -3.16
CA LEU A 45 1.54 -7.28 -3.21
C LEU A 45 2.12 -6.94 -4.59
N ALA A 46 1.98 -7.83 -5.58
CA ALA A 46 2.52 -7.60 -6.91
C ALA A 46 2.01 -6.29 -7.49
N GLY A 47 2.95 -5.42 -7.90
CA GLY A 47 2.62 -4.08 -8.44
C GLY A 47 2.28 -3.02 -7.39
N VAL A 48 2.38 -3.32 -6.09
CA VAL A 48 2.36 -2.28 -5.05
C VAL A 48 3.73 -1.58 -5.04
N PRO A 49 3.79 -0.26 -5.31
CA PRO A 49 5.04 0.49 -5.26
C PRO A 49 5.44 0.81 -3.82
N GLY A 50 6.65 1.35 -3.64
CA GLY A 50 7.14 1.83 -2.35
C GLY A 50 8.08 0.87 -1.64
N GLN A 51 8.29 1.15 -0.36
CA GLN A 51 9.29 0.51 0.50
C GLN A 51 8.62 -0.30 1.60
N VAL A 52 9.33 -1.29 2.14
CA VAL A 52 8.88 -2.16 3.23
C VAL A 52 8.34 -1.34 4.40
N GLY A 53 9.05 -0.29 4.83
CA GLY A 53 8.65 0.53 5.98
C GLY A 53 7.27 1.17 5.78
N GLY A 54 7.07 1.82 4.63
CA GLY A 54 5.77 2.38 4.27
C GLY A 54 4.69 1.30 4.08
N GLY A 55 5.07 0.15 3.54
CA GLY A 55 4.19 -1.01 3.37
C GLY A 55 3.67 -1.55 4.70
N ILE A 56 4.54 -1.70 5.69
CA ILE A 56 4.16 -2.09 7.06
C ILE A 56 3.28 -1.02 7.69
N ALA A 57 3.69 0.25 7.64
CA ALA A 57 2.98 1.36 8.28
C ALA A 57 1.56 1.57 7.73
N MET A 58 1.34 1.31 6.44
CA MET A 58 0.04 1.43 5.79
C MET A 58 -0.74 0.12 5.73
N ASN A 59 -0.21 -0.99 6.26
CA ASN A 59 -0.74 -2.33 5.99
C ASN A 59 -1.06 -2.50 4.49
N ALA A 60 -0.06 -2.26 3.64
CA ALA A 60 -0.25 -2.17 2.19
C ALA A 60 -0.77 -3.50 1.63
N GLY A 61 -1.75 -3.40 0.73
CA GLY A 61 -2.43 -4.58 0.21
C GLY A 61 -3.66 -4.24 -0.59
N GLY A 62 -4.55 -5.21 -0.79
CA GLY A 62 -5.76 -5.04 -1.57
C GLY A 62 -6.59 -6.32 -1.64
N SER A 63 -7.27 -6.52 -2.77
CA SER A 63 -8.20 -7.65 -2.95
C SER A 63 -7.57 -9.04 -2.82
N TRP A 64 -6.24 -9.15 -2.79
CA TRP A 64 -5.50 -10.42 -2.75
C TRP A 64 -4.69 -10.61 -1.46
N GLY A 65 -4.93 -9.80 -0.43
CA GLY A 65 -4.26 -9.87 0.86
C GLY A 65 -3.52 -8.58 1.23
N ASP A 66 -3.23 -8.45 2.52
CA ASP A 66 -2.52 -7.31 3.10
C ASP A 66 -1.16 -7.75 3.68
N LEU A 67 -0.22 -6.79 3.80
CA LEU A 67 1.15 -7.08 4.20
C LEU A 67 1.24 -7.81 5.54
N TRP A 68 0.45 -7.37 6.52
CA TRP A 68 0.43 -7.95 7.86
C TRP A 68 -0.11 -9.38 7.92
N ASP A 69 -0.72 -9.91 6.84
CA ASP A 69 -1.11 -11.33 6.74
C ASP A 69 0.09 -12.27 6.73
N HIS A 70 1.26 -11.74 6.35
CA HIS A 70 2.50 -12.50 6.22
C HIS A 70 3.64 -11.99 7.11
N VAL A 71 3.43 -10.86 7.80
CA VAL A 71 4.40 -10.34 8.77
C VAL A 71 4.33 -11.19 10.02
N GLU A 72 5.46 -11.71 10.43
CA GLU A 72 5.58 -12.36 11.72
C GLU A 72 5.92 -11.36 12.81
N VAL A 73 6.97 -10.56 12.58
CA VAL A 73 7.35 -9.47 13.47
C VAL A 73 7.82 -8.26 12.68
N ALA A 74 7.47 -7.07 13.17
CA ALA A 74 8.02 -5.80 12.71
C ALA A 74 8.94 -5.22 13.80
N ARG A 75 10.13 -4.75 13.40
CA ARG A 75 11.02 -3.99 14.28
C ARG A 75 10.75 -2.50 14.06
N VAL A 76 10.49 -1.76 15.13
CA VAL A 76 10.21 -0.33 15.08
C VAL A 76 11.08 0.43 16.09
N LEU A 77 11.32 1.71 15.82
CA LEU A 77 11.82 2.68 16.79
C LEU A 77 10.62 3.47 17.32
N ASN A 78 10.31 3.32 18.60
CA ASN A 78 9.17 4.01 19.23
C ASN A 78 9.47 5.51 19.48
N PRO A 79 8.47 6.32 19.87
CA PRO A 79 8.67 7.73 20.20
C PRO A 79 9.68 8.00 21.33
N GLU A 80 9.87 7.03 22.22
CA GLU A 80 10.83 7.07 23.32
C GLU A 80 12.28 6.83 22.86
N GLY A 81 12.50 6.49 21.59
CA GLY A 81 13.81 6.22 21.02
C GLY A 81 14.31 4.80 21.27
N GLU A 82 13.42 3.87 21.60
CA GLU A 82 13.70 2.48 21.89
C GLU A 82 13.30 1.55 20.74
N PHE A 83 14.10 0.53 20.50
CA PHE A 83 13.78 -0.49 19.50
C PHE A 83 12.85 -1.55 20.07
N VAL A 84 11.64 -1.62 19.53
CA VAL A 84 10.59 -2.56 19.94
C VAL A 84 10.30 -3.54 18.81
N THR A 85 10.02 -4.80 19.16
CA THR A 85 9.52 -5.82 18.23
C THR A 85 8.03 -5.97 18.45
N LEU A 86 7.25 -5.86 17.37
CA LEU A 86 5.79 -5.98 17.39
C LEU A 86 5.36 -7.19 16.59
N THR A 87 4.52 -8.04 17.17
CA THR A 87 3.74 -9.03 16.42
C THR A 87 2.50 -8.36 15.80
N ARG A 88 1.71 -9.14 15.06
CA ARG A 88 0.41 -8.66 14.56
C ARG A 88 -0.55 -8.34 15.71
N GLU A 89 -0.52 -9.11 16.79
CA GLU A 89 -1.36 -8.92 17.98
C GLU A 89 -1.01 -7.62 18.72
N ASP A 90 0.28 -7.25 18.73
CA ASP A 90 0.75 -6.00 19.31
C ASP A 90 0.31 -4.80 18.45
N ALA A 91 0.55 -4.88 17.14
CA ALA A 91 0.25 -3.79 16.20
C ALA A 91 -1.25 -3.61 15.91
N LYS A 92 -2.05 -4.69 15.94
CA LYS A 92 -3.50 -4.67 15.62
C LYS A 92 -3.81 -3.95 14.29
N PRO A 93 -3.16 -4.33 13.18
CA PRO A 93 -3.34 -3.67 11.89
C PRO A 93 -4.79 -3.77 11.41
N THR A 94 -5.25 -2.71 10.78
CA THR A 94 -6.59 -2.60 10.19
C THR A 94 -6.48 -2.19 8.72
N TYR A 95 -7.63 -1.94 8.08
CA TYR A 95 -7.64 -1.53 6.68
C TYR A 95 -6.88 -0.21 6.49
N ARG A 96 -5.78 -0.28 5.74
CA ARG A 96 -4.88 0.86 5.44
C ARG A 96 -4.20 1.49 6.65
N ASN A 97 -4.08 0.75 7.75
CA ASN A 97 -3.34 1.17 8.94
C ASN A 97 -2.55 -0.01 9.51
N GLY A 98 -1.23 0.14 9.63
CA GLY A 98 -0.31 -0.86 10.15
C GLY A 98 -0.16 -0.93 11.66
N GLY A 99 -0.81 -0.04 12.41
CA GLY A 99 -0.80 -0.05 13.87
C GLY A 99 0.51 0.44 14.50
N VAL A 100 1.33 1.15 13.74
CA VAL A 100 2.68 1.61 14.14
C VAL A 100 2.80 3.14 14.12
N ASP A 101 1.68 3.83 14.31
CA ASP A 101 1.63 5.29 14.32
C ASP A 101 2.56 5.88 15.40
N GLY A 102 3.27 6.95 15.06
CA GLY A 102 4.29 7.55 15.92
C GLY A 102 5.63 6.82 15.96
N SER A 103 5.72 5.59 15.47
CA SER A 103 6.96 4.82 15.39
C SER A 103 7.59 4.85 14.00
N ILE A 104 8.91 4.62 13.91
CA ILE A 104 9.63 4.45 12.65
C ILE A 104 9.85 2.96 12.41
N VAL A 105 9.30 2.42 11.32
CA VAL A 105 9.56 1.03 10.94
C VAL A 105 11.02 0.88 10.51
N VAL A 106 11.71 -0.10 11.09
CA VAL A 106 13.12 -0.41 10.84
C VAL A 106 13.25 -1.58 9.87
N GLY A 107 12.37 -2.57 9.99
CA GLY A 107 12.28 -3.72 9.08
C GLY A 107 11.20 -4.69 9.55
N ALA A 108 11.06 -5.80 8.83
CA ALA A 108 10.21 -6.89 9.27
C ALA A 108 10.81 -8.27 8.94
N ALA A 109 10.28 -9.28 9.60
CA ALA A 109 10.44 -10.69 9.25
C ALA A 109 9.10 -11.24 8.78
N TRP A 110 9.10 -12.00 7.68
CA TRP A 110 7.89 -12.61 7.11
C TRP A 110 7.89 -14.11 7.31
N ARG A 111 6.72 -14.62 7.68
CA ARG A 111 6.43 -16.05 7.68
C ARG A 111 5.79 -16.41 6.34
N LEU A 112 6.53 -17.13 5.52
CA LEU A 112 6.16 -17.50 4.15
C LEU A 112 6.13 -19.01 3.98
N GLU A 113 5.47 -19.48 2.94
CA GLU A 113 5.30 -20.90 2.65
C GLU A 113 6.25 -21.35 1.53
N PRO A 114 7.05 -22.41 1.72
CA PRO A 114 7.78 -23.04 0.63
C PRO A 114 6.84 -23.48 -0.50
N ARG A 115 7.13 -23.03 -1.71
CA ARG A 115 6.44 -23.41 -2.95
C ARG A 115 7.44 -23.49 -4.11
N PRO A 116 7.17 -24.31 -5.14
CA PRO A 116 8.01 -24.31 -6.33
C PRO A 116 8.12 -22.89 -6.92
N LYS A 117 9.35 -22.44 -7.19
CA LYS A 117 9.64 -21.10 -7.75
C LYS A 117 8.72 -20.73 -8.93
N LEU A 118 8.47 -21.70 -9.82
CA LEU A 118 7.63 -21.49 -11.01
C LEU A 118 6.18 -21.18 -10.64
N VAL A 119 5.64 -21.77 -9.57
CA VAL A 119 4.29 -21.49 -9.07
C VAL A 119 4.22 -20.05 -8.57
N VAL A 120 5.15 -19.64 -7.69
CA VAL A 120 5.22 -18.26 -7.17
C VAL A 120 5.36 -17.25 -8.31
N GLN A 121 6.23 -17.54 -9.28
CA GLN A 121 6.45 -16.69 -10.45
C GLN A 121 5.18 -16.53 -11.29
N ASN A 122 4.44 -17.61 -11.54
CA ASN A 122 3.20 -17.57 -12.33
C ASN A 122 2.10 -16.80 -11.59
N THR A 123 1.98 -16.97 -10.28
CA THR A 123 1.02 -16.21 -9.45
C THR A 123 1.30 -14.70 -9.51
N ILE A 124 2.56 -14.29 -9.32
CA ILE A 124 2.97 -12.88 -9.45
C ILE A 124 2.63 -12.34 -10.85
N ALA A 125 2.95 -13.10 -11.91
CA ALA A 125 2.67 -12.68 -13.28
C ALA A 125 1.17 -12.49 -13.54
N ASN A 126 0.32 -13.34 -12.98
CA ASN A 126 -1.13 -13.23 -13.11
C ASN A 126 -1.68 -11.96 -12.42
N TYR A 127 -1.22 -11.66 -11.20
CA TYR A 127 -1.64 -10.45 -10.50
C TYR A 127 -1.14 -9.17 -11.19
N LEU A 128 0.09 -9.15 -11.70
CA LEU A 128 0.61 -8.02 -12.47
C LEU A 128 -0.19 -7.78 -13.75
N ARG A 129 -0.58 -8.85 -14.45
CA ARG A 129 -1.41 -8.76 -15.67
C ARG A 129 -2.76 -8.13 -15.33
N HIS A 130 -3.44 -8.67 -14.32
CA HIS A 130 -4.73 -8.14 -13.88
C HIS A 130 -4.65 -6.65 -13.49
N LYS A 131 -3.64 -6.25 -12.68
CA LYS A 131 -3.46 -4.83 -12.32
C LYS A 131 -3.18 -3.96 -13.54
N ARG A 132 -2.36 -4.43 -14.48
CA ARG A 132 -2.09 -3.69 -15.72
C ARG A 132 -3.34 -3.51 -16.56
N ASP A 133 -4.31 -4.41 -16.50
CA ASP A 133 -5.54 -4.27 -17.29
C ASP A 133 -6.46 -3.19 -16.69
N VAL A 134 -6.51 -3.07 -15.36
CA VAL A 134 -7.49 -2.23 -14.66
C VAL A 134 -6.94 -0.93 -14.05
N GLN A 135 -5.62 -0.77 -13.91
CA GLN A 135 -5.00 0.39 -13.26
C GLN A 135 -3.95 1.09 -14.15
N PRO A 136 -3.72 2.41 -13.98
CA PRO A 136 -2.70 3.17 -14.71
C PRO A 136 -1.28 2.95 -14.11
N VAL A 137 -0.84 1.69 -14.06
CA VAL A 137 0.40 1.26 -13.37
C VAL A 137 1.70 1.84 -13.94
N THR A 138 1.67 2.41 -15.14
CA THR A 138 2.82 3.05 -15.82
C THR A 138 2.80 4.57 -15.75
N GLU A 139 1.72 5.15 -15.24
CA GLU A 139 1.54 6.61 -15.16
C GLU A 139 1.94 7.12 -13.77
N SER A 140 2.45 8.35 -13.73
CA SER A 140 2.83 9.01 -12.48
C SER A 140 1.58 9.31 -11.65
N SER A 141 1.31 8.50 -10.62
CA SER A 141 0.16 8.64 -9.71
C SER A 141 0.52 8.20 -8.29
N ALA A 142 -0.29 8.59 -7.31
CA ALA A 142 -0.14 8.21 -5.91
C ALA A 142 -0.95 6.94 -5.53
N GLY A 143 -1.46 6.19 -6.51
CA GLY A 143 -2.41 5.10 -6.27
C GLY A 143 -3.86 5.58 -6.17
N CYS A 144 -4.68 4.82 -5.46
CA CYS A 144 -6.05 5.22 -5.13
C CYS A 144 -6.04 6.49 -4.27
N ILE A 145 -6.79 7.50 -4.69
CA ILE A 145 -6.89 8.78 -3.99
C ILE A 145 -7.79 8.66 -2.77
N PHE A 146 -8.90 7.92 -2.91
CA PHE A 146 -9.90 7.75 -1.88
C PHE A 146 -10.00 6.31 -1.41
N LYS A 147 -10.26 6.13 -0.11
CA LYS A 147 -10.69 4.83 0.43
C LYS A 147 -12.05 4.47 -0.14
N ASN A 148 -12.34 3.16 -0.20
CA ASN A 148 -13.71 2.75 -0.49
C ASN A 148 -14.63 3.13 0.69
N PRO A 149 -15.80 3.71 0.40
CA PRO A 149 -16.78 4.04 1.44
C PRO A 149 -17.34 2.78 2.11
N ASP A 150 -18.04 2.96 3.24
CA ASP A 150 -18.77 1.88 3.89
C ASP A 150 -19.74 1.20 2.90
N LYS A 151 -19.80 -0.14 2.95
CA LYS A 151 -20.59 -0.93 1.99
C LYS A 151 -22.09 -0.70 2.14
N ASN A 152 -22.58 -0.40 3.33
CA ASN A 152 -24.00 -0.14 3.53
C ASN A 152 -24.36 1.27 3.01
N LEU A 153 -23.49 2.26 3.27
CA LEU A 153 -23.70 3.63 2.78
C LEU A 153 -23.61 3.74 1.27
N SER A 154 -22.76 2.95 0.64
CA SER A 154 -22.50 2.99 -0.82
C SER A 154 -23.24 1.93 -1.62
N GLU A 155 -24.04 1.08 -0.97
CA GLU A 155 -24.66 -0.10 -1.58
C GLU A 155 -23.61 -1.00 -2.27
N GLY A 156 -22.44 -1.11 -1.65
CA GLY A 156 -21.30 -1.89 -2.13
C GLY A 156 -20.48 -1.23 -3.25
N ARG A 157 -20.80 0.01 -3.65
CA ARG A 157 -20.04 0.72 -4.69
C ARG A 157 -18.67 1.18 -4.17
N SER A 158 -17.65 1.00 -5.00
CA SER A 158 -16.31 1.51 -4.72
C SER A 158 -16.24 3.04 -4.92
N ALA A 159 -15.21 3.68 -4.37
CA ALA A 159 -14.96 5.10 -4.64
C ALA A 159 -14.78 5.35 -6.15
N GLY A 160 -14.06 4.46 -6.84
CA GLY A 160 -13.90 4.53 -8.29
C GLY A 160 -15.23 4.46 -9.04
N ALA A 161 -16.15 3.57 -8.64
CA ALA A 161 -17.47 3.47 -9.25
C ALA A 161 -18.32 4.73 -9.05
N LEU A 162 -18.29 5.32 -7.85
CA LEU A 162 -18.99 6.58 -7.56
C LEU A 162 -18.47 7.74 -8.42
N ILE A 163 -17.14 7.84 -8.59
CA ILE A 163 -16.52 8.89 -9.40
C ILE A 163 -16.81 8.66 -10.90
N ASP A 164 -16.76 7.41 -11.36
CA ASP A 164 -17.02 7.05 -12.77
C ASP A 164 -18.48 7.28 -13.15
N GLN A 165 -19.43 7.00 -12.25
CA GLN A 165 -20.86 7.26 -12.46
C GLN A 165 -21.16 8.75 -12.73
N LEU A 166 -20.32 9.65 -12.20
CA LEU A 166 -20.42 11.09 -12.43
C LEU A 166 -19.67 11.55 -13.69
N GLY A 167 -19.07 10.62 -14.44
CA GLY A 167 -18.34 10.92 -15.68
C GLY A 167 -17.08 11.76 -15.46
N LEU A 168 -16.44 11.67 -14.29
CA LEU A 168 -15.32 12.55 -13.94
C LEU A 168 -13.96 12.08 -14.49
N LYS A 169 -13.90 10.93 -15.17
CA LYS A 169 -12.68 10.50 -15.89
C LYS A 169 -12.26 11.56 -16.91
N GLY A 170 -10.98 11.91 -16.91
CA GLY A 170 -10.42 12.97 -17.76
C GLY A 170 -10.60 14.39 -17.21
N LEU A 171 -11.34 14.59 -16.11
CA LEU A 171 -11.39 15.89 -15.42
C LEU A 171 -9.97 16.34 -15.06
N THR A 172 -9.64 17.58 -15.39
CA THR A 172 -8.27 18.10 -15.30
C THR A 172 -8.27 19.45 -14.57
N ILE A 173 -7.29 19.63 -13.67
CA ILE A 173 -6.93 20.92 -13.08
C ILE A 173 -5.41 21.06 -13.18
N GLY A 174 -4.93 22.15 -13.80
CA GLY A 174 -3.52 22.29 -14.14
C GLY A 174 -3.04 21.10 -14.97
N ALA A 175 -1.98 20.41 -14.52
CA ALA A 175 -1.49 19.18 -15.14
C ALA A 175 -1.89 17.89 -14.39
N ALA A 176 -2.75 17.98 -13.37
CA ALA A 176 -3.36 16.84 -12.70
C ALA A 176 -4.66 16.43 -13.42
N GLN A 177 -4.85 15.12 -13.63
CA GLN A 177 -6.03 14.60 -14.33
C GLN A 177 -6.58 13.34 -13.62
N VAL A 178 -7.91 13.20 -13.56
CA VAL A 178 -8.54 11.93 -13.18
C VAL A 178 -8.28 10.91 -14.28
N SER A 179 -7.62 9.81 -13.96
CA SER A 179 -7.19 8.82 -14.95
C SER A 179 -8.37 8.33 -15.80
N PRO A 180 -8.27 8.39 -17.14
CA PRO A 180 -9.27 7.80 -18.04
C PRO A 180 -9.46 6.29 -17.82
N LYS A 181 -8.47 5.62 -17.25
CA LYS A 181 -8.47 4.18 -17.01
C LYS A 181 -9.15 3.81 -15.70
N HIS A 182 -8.84 4.51 -14.61
CA HIS A 182 -9.38 4.21 -13.29
C HIS A 182 -9.76 5.49 -12.55
N ALA A 183 -11.05 5.73 -12.33
CA ALA A 183 -11.57 6.99 -11.82
C ALA A 183 -11.08 7.37 -10.41
N ASN A 184 -10.67 6.39 -9.58
CA ASN A 184 -10.06 6.65 -8.27
C ASN A 184 -8.56 7.02 -8.32
N PHE A 185 -7.98 7.25 -9.50
CA PHE A 185 -6.58 7.62 -9.65
C PHE A 185 -6.48 9.04 -10.23
N ILE A 186 -5.59 9.85 -9.66
CA ILE A 186 -5.15 11.10 -10.26
C ILE A 186 -3.74 10.90 -10.82
N ILE A 187 -3.56 11.27 -12.08
CA ILE A 187 -2.32 11.11 -12.83
C ILE A 187 -1.71 12.49 -13.09
N ASN A 188 -0.38 12.54 -13.04
CA ASN A 188 0.38 13.70 -13.47
C ASN A 188 0.65 13.56 -14.98
N THR A 189 0.00 14.41 -15.77
CA THR A 189 0.13 14.43 -17.24
C THR A 189 1.43 15.10 -17.72
N GLY A 190 2.24 15.60 -16.80
CA GLY A 190 3.49 16.32 -17.03
C GLY A 190 3.44 17.70 -16.38
N GLY A 191 4.16 17.88 -15.27
CA GLY A 191 4.27 19.17 -14.59
C GLY A 191 3.17 19.49 -13.56
N ALA A 192 2.35 18.51 -13.15
CA ALA A 192 1.35 18.73 -12.11
C ALA A 192 2.00 19.20 -10.80
N THR A 193 1.46 20.26 -10.22
CA THR A 193 1.84 20.74 -8.90
C THR A 193 1.06 20.00 -7.81
N ALA A 194 1.55 20.05 -6.57
CA ALA A 194 0.78 19.52 -5.43
C ALA A 194 -0.57 20.24 -5.28
N ASN A 195 -0.63 21.54 -5.57
CA ASN A 195 -1.86 22.31 -5.55
C ASN A 195 -2.86 21.80 -6.60
N ASP A 196 -2.42 21.54 -7.83
CA ASP A 196 -3.27 20.97 -8.89
C ASP A 196 -3.93 19.66 -8.43
N VAL A 197 -3.12 18.78 -7.82
CA VAL A 197 -3.59 17.50 -7.29
C VAL A 197 -4.58 17.72 -6.15
N TYR A 198 -4.29 18.58 -5.18
CA TYR A 198 -5.20 18.83 -4.06
C TYR A 198 -6.51 19.47 -4.50
N THR A 199 -6.47 20.46 -5.39
CA THR A 199 -7.69 21.08 -5.93
C THR A 199 -8.52 20.05 -6.70
N LEU A 200 -7.89 19.19 -7.50
CA LEU A 200 -8.62 18.14 -8.22
C LEU A 200 -9.22 17.09 -7.28
N MET A 201 -8.49 16.73 -6.22
CA MET A 201 -8.97 15.84 -5.17
C MET A 201 -10.22 16.40 -4.48
N GLU A 202 -10.20 17.69 -4.10
CA GLU A 202 -11.31 18.37 -3.45
C GLU A 202 -12.52 18.49 -4.39
N GLU A 203 -12.31 18.87 -5.65
CA GLU A 203 -13.36 18.96 -6.66
C GLU A 203 -14.07 17.61 -6.87
N VAL A 204 -13.32 16.51 -6.96
CA VAL A 204 -13.90 15.16 -7.06
C VAL A 204 -14.68 14.79 -5.80
N GLN A 205 -14.13 15.08 -4.62
CA GLN A 205 -14.77 14.79 -3.33
C GLN A 205 -16.10 15.57 -3.17
N ASP A 206 -16.12 16.83 -3.58
CA ASP A 206 -17.29 17.71 -3.54
C ASP A 206 -18.38 17.23 -4.49
N ARG A 207 -18.04 16.89 -5.73
CA ARG A 207 -19.02 16.36 -6.71
C ARG A 207 -19.63 15.04 -6.27
N VAL A 208 -18.83 14.12 -5.72
CA VAL A 208 -19.36 12.85 -5.18
C VAL A 208 -20.27 13.12 -3.99
N ALA A 209 -19.84 13.97 -3.05
CA ALA A 209 -20.67 14.31 -1.89
C ALA A 209 -22.01 14.95 -2.27
N GLN A 210 -22.00 15.87 -3.25
CA GLN A 210 -23.23 16.53 -3.73
C GLN A 210 -24.18 15.57 -4.43
N ALA A 211 -23.65 14.64 -5.25
CA ALA A 211 -24.48 13.75 -6.05
C ALA A 211 -24.98 12.51 -5.30
N SER A 212 -24.18 11.96 -4.37
CA SER A 212 -24.51 10.72 -3.68
C SER A 212 -24.74 10.87 -2.18
N GLY A 213 -24.48 12.05 -1.60
CA GLY A 213 -24.51 12.27 -0.14
C GLY A 213 -23.35 11.61 0.62
N ILE A 214 -22.36 11.02 -0.09
CA ILE A 214 -21.24 10.30 0.50
C ILE A 214 -19.98 11.17 0.40
N ARG A 215 -19.40 11.54 1.54
CA ARG A 215 -18.08 12.19 1.57
C ARG A 215 -16.99 11.13 1.54
N LEU A 216 -16.30 10.97 0.40
CA LEU A 216 -15.19 10.03 0.29
C LEU A 216 -14.01 10.44 1.19
N GLU A 217 -13.42 9.51 1.91
CA GLU A 217 -12.20 9.75 2.69
C GLU A 217 -10.95 9.61 1.83
N PHE A 218 -9.95 10.48 2.03
CA PHE A 218 -8.66 10.35 1.37
C PHE A 218 -7.88 9.12 1.88
N GLU A 219 -7.32 8.34 0.96
CA GLU A 219 -6.37 7.27 1.24
C GLU A 219 -4.92 7.78 1.20
N VAL A 220 -4.64 8.74 0.31
CA VAL A 220 -3.33 9.39 0.22
C VAL A 220 -3.04 10.25 1.45
N LYS A 221 -1.83 10.12 2.00
CA LYS A 221 -1.35 11.00 3.08
C LYS A 221 -1.01 12.38 2.50
N ARG A 222 -1.61 13.41 3.08
CA ARG A 222 -1.39 14.82 2.70
C ARG A 222 -0.48 15.46 3.72
N TRP A 223 0.64 16.00 3.27
CA TRP A 223 1.58 16.76 4.09
C TRP A 223 1.41 18.21 3.69
N LEU A 224 0.54 18.91 4.43
CA LEU A 224 0.34 20.34 4.22
C LEU A 224 1.47 21.07 4.96
N VAL A 225 2.11 22.00 4.24
CA VAL A 225 3.16 22.87 4.77
C VAL A 225 2.52 24.14 5.31
#